data_AF-A0A1H2PMX6-F1
#
_entry.id   AF-A0A1H2PMX6-F1
#
_cell.length_a   1.000
_cell.length_b   1.000
_cell.length_c   1.000
_cell.angle_alpha   90.00
_cell.angle_beta   90.00
_cell.angle_gamma   90.00
#
_symmetry.space_group_name_H-M   'P 1'
#
loop_
_entity.id
_entity.type
_entity.pdbx_description
1 polymer ?
#
loop_
_entity_poly.entity_id
_entity_poly.type
_entity_poly.pdbx_seq_one_letter_code
_entity_poly.pdbx_strand_id
1 'polypeptide(L)'
;MDFSIKARGSNTTAGVDLLADSSDCILIGVFADGGLDGAAAALDAASDGLVGRLVADGDFDAKPGTTLMLHAVAGLHAPRVLLVGLGNREGFDAKRHGDAAQAAFKAVGSGVRRVLYTLAEQPPAGRDAAWAVRAAVLAAGYGAYRFDQMKGAPEAPKGGVEQVTITVNGESAAVREAVTQGSALVEGINLTRDLANLPPNVCTPTYLGEVAQQLARDFKLKAEVLDQKKIEALAMTSFLAVAKGSTQPPRFIVLRYQGAGASEAPVVLVGKGITFDSGGISIKPGEAMDEMKYDMCGAASVLGTLRAVAGMKLPLNVVAVVPTCENMPAGNALKPGDVIRTMSGKTVEVLNTDAEGRLILCDALTYVERFKPAAVVDVATLTGACIIALGHHNSGLFSTDDALADELVAAGRRAVDPCWRMPVEDAYQEQLKSNFADIANIGGRPAGSVTAACFLSRFAGAYPWAHLDIAGTAWKSGAAKGATGRPVPLLTEFLISRAQRKTGATQADVDLASGAVAVLDPADGQAAVLPAGKGERAGKNDKNDRNGKSKDKAGKGTKADKAERAGKTAKAGADVAVGETAEAAAASNAQPAALAESKAPGKAAPGVSAGRVVGTPAGRAKRK
;
A
#
# COMPACT_ATOMS: atom_id res chain seq x y z
N MET A 1 -23.38 -1.79 1.80
CA MET A 1 -23.46 -2.57 3.04
C MET A 1 -23.70 -1.59 4.16
N ASP A 2 -24.70 -1.88 4.98
CA ASP A 2 -25.08 -1.05 6.12
C ASP A 2 -24.43 -1.65 7.36
N PHE A 3 -23.76 -0.80 8.13
CA PHE A 3 -23.01 -1.20 9.32
C PHE A 3 -23.67 -0.62 10.57
N SER A 4 -23.90 -1.46 11.57
CA SER A 4 -24.42 -1.05 12.88
C SER A 4 -23.55 -1.61 13.99
N ILE A 5 -23.63 -1.01 15.19
CA ILE A 5 -22.88 -1.43 16.37
C ILE A 5 -23.86 -1.93 17.43
N LYS A 6 -23.50 -3.04 18.08
CA LYS A 6 -24.24 -3.64 19.20
C LYS A 6 -23.29 -3.79 20.38
N ALA A 7 -23.39 -2.89 21.36
CA ALA A 7 -22.52 -2.90 22.51
C ALA A 7 -22.93 -3.95 23.53
N ARG A 8 -21.97 -4.76 24.01
CA ARG A 8 -22.18 -5.64 25.16
C ARG A 8 -22.20 -4.82 26.45
N GLY A 9 -23.25 -4.98 27.24
CA GLY A 9 -23.34 -4.41 28.58
C GLY A 9 -22.37 -5.11 29.54
N SER A 10 -21.80 -4.36 30.49
CA SER A 10 -20.84 -4.88 31.49
C SER A 10 -21.44 -5.86 32.51
N ASN A 11 -22.76 -6.07 32.48
CA ASN A 11 -23.52 -6.82 33.48
C ASN A 11 -24.53 -7.82 32.86
N THR A 12 -24.48 -8.08 31.56
CA THR A 12 -25.39 -9.02 30.88
C THR A 12 -24.71 -10.34 30.51
N THR A 13 -25.46 -11.43 30.68
CA THR A 13 -25.10 -12.78 30.28
C THR A 13 -24.84 -12.89 28.78
N ALA A 14 -23.56 -12.99 28.41
CA ALA A 14 -23.05 -13.04 27.04
C ALA A 14 -23.78 -14.03 26.09
N GLY A 15 -24.38 -15.10 26.61
CA GLY A 15 -25.17 -16.07 25.84
C GLY A 15 -26.50 -15.54 25.33
N VAL A 16 -27.24 -14.77 26.12
CA VAL A 16 -28.67 -14.52 25.86
C VAL A 16 -28.89 -13.68 24.59
N ASP A 17 -28.02 -12.71 24.33
CA ASP A 17 -28.12 -11.81 23.17
C ASP A 17 -27.58 -12.42 21.86
N LEU A 18 -26.74 -13.46 21.97
CA LEU A 18 -26.27 -14.25 20.82
C LEU A 18 -27.35 -15.23 20.34
N LEU A 19 -28.06 -15.85 21.27
CA LEU A 19 -29.07 -16.88 21.00
C LEU A 19 -30.32 -16.35 20.33
N ALA A 20 -30.76 -15.16 20.75
CA ALA A 20 -31.96 -14.51 20.23
C ALA A 20 -31.74 -13.81 18.87
N ASP A 21 -30.49 -13.64 18.41
CA ASP A 21 -30.18 -12.83 17.24
C ASP A 21 -30.68 -13.47 15.93
N SER A 22 -31.39 -12.66 15.12
CA SER A 22 -32.07 -13.13 13.92
C SER A 22 -31.23 -13.04 12.63
N SER A 23 -29.93 -12.76 12.72
CA SER A 23 -29.02 -12.67 11.58
C SER A 23 -28.94 -13.98 10.78
N ASP A 24 -28.66 -13.90 9.47
CA ASP A 24 -28.62 -15.08 8.59
C ASP A 24 -27.32 -15.89 8.76
N CYS A 25 -26.30 -15.29 9.40
CA CYS A 25 -25.06 -15.93 9.86
C CYS A 25 -24.43 -15.14 11.03
N ILE A 26 -23.84 -15.84 11.99
CA ILE A 26 -23.01 -15.26 13.07
C ILE A 26 -21.55 -15.67 12.85
N LEU A 27 -20.59 -14.74 12.87
CA LEU A 27 -19.16 -15.04 12.71
C LEU A 27 -18.46 -14.99 14.06
N ILE A 28 -17.82 -16.10 14.45
CA ILE A 28 -17.23 -16.29 15.78
C ILE A 28 -15.76 -16.70 15.65
N GLY A 29 -14.89 -15.94 16.32
CA GLY A 29 -13.46 -16.23 16.41
C GLY A 29 -13.18 -17.32 17.45
N VAL A 30 -12.29 -18.25 17.12
CA VAL A 30 -11.85 -19.34 18.01
C VAL A 30 -10.32 -19.40 18.02
N PHE A 31 -9.71 -19.53 19.20
CA PHE A 31 -8.26 -19.73 19.35
C PHE A 31 -7.91 -21.22 19.31
N ALA A 32 -6.73 -21.54 18.75
CA ALA A 32 -6.25 -22.91 18.58
C ALA A 32 -5.75 -23.59 19.87
N ASP A 33 -5.77 -22.87 21.00
CA ASP A 33 -5.52 -23.43 22.34
C ASP A 33 -6.77 -24.05 22.98
N GLY A 34 -7.92 -24.04 22.29
CA GLY A 34 -9.20 -24.52 22.81
C GLY A 34 -9.83 -23.59 23.85
N GLY A 35 -9.19 -22.46 24.17
CA GLY A 35 -9.74 -21.46 25.08
C GLY A 35 -10.88 -20.71 24.42
N LEU A 36 -12.10 -20.92 24.90
CA LEU A 36 -13.30 -20.26 24.41
C LEU A 36 -13.62 -19.02 25.27
N ASP A 37 -13.74 -17.86 24.63
CA ASP A 37 -14.06 -16.58 25.27
C ASP A 37 -15.24 -15.89 24.55
N GLY A 38 -15.86 -14.91 25.22
CA GLY A 38 -16.80 -13.97 24.58
C GLY A 38 -17.94 -14.68 23.85
N ALA A 39 -18.12 -14.39 22.56
CA ALA A 39 -19.07 -15.07 21.69
C ALA A 39 -18.83 -16.59 21.51
N ALA A 40 -17.58 -17.06 21.56
CA ALA A 40 -17.28 -18.49 21.42
C ALA A 40 -17.71 -19.29 22.65
N ALA A 41 -17.41 -18.80 23.85
CA ALA A 41 -17.88 -19.38 25.11
C ALA A 41 -19.42 -19.36 25.21
N ALA A 42 -20.04 -18.25 24.78
CA ALA A 42 -21.48 -18.07 24.74
C ALA A 42 -22.18 -19.09 23.80
N LEU A 43 -21.62 -19.33 22.62
CA LEU A 43 -22.09 -20.35 21.69
C LEU A 43 -21.94 -21.76 22.29
N ASP A 44 -20.76 -22.08 22.82
CA ASP A 44 -20.43 -23.42 23.31
C ASP A 44 -21.32 -23.86 24.47
N ALA A 45 -21.50 -22.98 25.46
CA ALA A 45 -22.39 -23.21 26.59
C ALA A 45 -23.86 -23.42 26.17
N ALA A 46 -24.30 -22.78 25.08
CA ALA A 46 -25.67 -22.89 24.57
C ALA A 46 -25.88 -24.06 23.59
N SER A 47 -24.80 -24.62 23.05
CA SER A 47 -24.80 -25.75 22.11
C SER A 47 -24.25 -27.04 22.74
N ASP A 48 -24.31 -27.12 24.07
CA ASP A 48 -23.88 -28.28 24.88
C ASP A 48 -22.45 -28.74 24.56
N GLY A 49 -21.49 -27.80 24.50
CA GLY A 49 -20.07 -28.09 24.29
C GLY A 49 -19.65 -28.38 22.84
N LEU A 50 -20.45 -27.96 21.84
CA LEU A 50 -20.18 -28.26 20.43
C LEU A 50 -18.85 -27.69 19.91
N VAL A 51 -18.51 -26.45 20.27
CA VAL A 51 -17.28 -25.78 19.78
C VAL A 51 -16.06 -26.44 20.41
N GLY A 52 -16.12 -26.73 21.72
CA GLY A 52 -15.07 -27.43 22.44
C GLY A 52 -14.81 -28.83 21.85
N ARG A 53 -15.87 -29.59 21.54
CA ARG A 53 -15.74 -30.89 20.85
C ARG A 53 -15.10 -30.76 19.47
N LEU A 54 -15.58 -29.85 18.61
CA LEU A 54 -15.02 -29.66 17.26
C LEU A 54 -13.51 -29.35 17.25
N VAL A 55 -13.01 -28.60 18.25
CA VAL A 55 -11.58 -28.33 18.40
C VAL A 55 -10.84 -29.55 18.98
N ALA A 56 -11.40 -30.22 19.99
CA ALA A 56 -10.77 -31.37 20.64
C ALA A 56 -10.68 -32.62 19.74
N ASP A 57 -11.72 -32.85 18.93
CA ASP A 57 -11.81 -33.98 17.98
C ASP A 57 -11.00 -33.73 16.70
N GLY A 58 -10.52 -32.50 16.49
CA GLY A 58 -9.67 -32.10 15.36
C GLY A 58 -10.42 -31.68 14.09
N ASP A 59 -11.76 -31.66 14.12
CA ASP A 59 -12.62 -31.18 13.03
C ASP A 59 -12.43 -29.68 12.74
N PHE A 60 -11.95 -28.91 13.73
CA PHE A 60 -11.57 -27.51 13.55
C PHE A 60 -10.23 -27.16 14.22
N ASP A 61 -9.18 -27.04 13.41
CA ASP A 61 -7.82 -26.72 13.88
C ASP A 61 -7.61 -25.27 14.36
N ALA A 62 -8.59 -24.40 14.14
CA ALA A 62 -8.60 -22.97 14.43
C ALA A 62 -7.32 -22.20 14.03
N LYS A 63 -6.56 -22.66 13.02
CA LYS A 63 -5.40 -21.95 12.48
C LYS A 63 -5.81 -20.60 11.88
N PRO A 64 -4.91 -19.58 11.84
CA PRO A 64 -5.25 -18.25 11.34
C PRO A 64 -5.93 -18.27 9.96
N GLY A 65 -7.19 -17.82 9.91
CA GLY A 65 -7.98 -17.76 8.68
C GLY A 65 -8.59 -19.07 8.19
N THR A 66 -8.53 -20.19 8.95
CA THR A 66 -9.37 -21.35 8.67
C THR A 66 -10.82 -21.06 9.06
N THR A 67 -11.78 -21.69 8.38
CA THR A 67 -13.21 -21.42 8.60
C THR A 67 -14.04 -22.69 8.55
N LEU A 68 -14.98 -22.85 9.48
CA LEU A 68 -15.94 -23.96 9.51
C LEU A 68 -17.37 -23.42 9.60
N MET A 69 -18.20 -23.73 8.60
CA MET A 69 -19.61 -23.35 8.57
C MET A 69 -20.46 -24.41 9.26
N LEU A 70 -21.12 -24.04 10.35
CA LEU A 70 -22.10 -24.85 11.06
C LEU A 70 -23.52 -24.42 10.65
N HIS A 71 -24.42 -25.38 10.52
CA HIS A 71 -25.81 -25.17 10.11
C HIS A 71 -26.77 -25.62 11.21
N ALA A 72 -27.85 -24.84 11.41
CA ALA A 72 -28.94 -25.18 12.33
C ALA A 72 -28.47 -25.62 13.73
N VAL A 73 -27.51 -24.88 14.31
CA VAL A 73 -27.01 -25.16 15.67
C VAL A 73 -28.15 -25.03 16.67
N ALA A 74 -28.38 -26.07 17.47
CA ALA A 74 -29.45 -26.10 18.45
C ALA A 74 -29.34 -24.93 19.45
N GLY A 75 -30.48 -24.33 19.80
CA GLY A 75 -30.57 -23.19 20.72
C GLY A 75 -30.40 -21.81 20.07
N LEU A 76 -29.94 -21.71 18.82
CA LEU A 76 -29.76 -20.43 18.12
C LEU A 76 -30.90 -20.14 17.13
N HIS A 77 -31.31 -18.87 17.04
CA HIS A 77 -32.21 -18.40 15.97
C HIS A 77 -31.50 -18.26 14.61
N ALA A 78 -30.21 -17.94 14.60
CA ALA A 78 -29.44 -17.80 13.38
C ALA A 78 -29.24 -19.17 12.69
N PRO A 79 -29.57 -19.31 11.39
CA PRO A 79 -29.51 -20.61 10.69
C PRO A 79 -28.08 -21.07 10.39
N ARG A 80 -27.08 -20.21 10.61
CA ARG A 80 -25.66 -20.46 10.31
C ARG A 80 -24.75 -19.83 11.36
N VAL A 81 -23.68 -20.53 11.70
CA VAL A 81 -22.55 -20.00 12.46
C VAL A 81 -21.28 -20.30 11.69
N LEU A 82 -20.46 -19.28 11.44
CA LEU A 82 -19.12 -19.44 10.86
C LEU A 82 -18.09 -19.35 11.98
N LEU A 83 -17.45 -20.46 12.31
CA LEU A 83 -16.24 -20.45 13.13
C LEU A 83 -15.06 -19.96 12.29
N VAL A 84 -14.22 -19.13 12.88
CA VAL A 84 -13.06 -18.50 12.24
C VAL A 84 -11.82 -18.69 13.12
N GLY A 85 -10.78 -19.30 12.57
CA GLY A 85 -9.56 -19.60 13.30
C GLY A 85 -8.70 -18.35 13.50
N LEU A 86 -8.36 -18.06 14.76
CA LEU A 86 -7.49 -16.95 15.16
C LEU A 86 -6.04 -17.40 15.40
N GLY A 87 -5.79 -18.71 15.45
CA GLY A 87 -4.51 -19.32 15.81
C GLY A 87 -4.22 -19.22 17.32
N ASN A 88 -2.93 -19.15 17.66
CA ASN A 88 -2.48 -19.04 19.07
C ASN A 88 -2.51 -17.59 19.55
N ARG A 89 -2.98 -17.38 20.79
CA ARG A 89 -3.09 -16.06 21.45
C ARG A 89 -1.78 -15.28 21.49
N GLU A 90 -0.66 -15.95 21.79
CA GLU A 90 0.67 -15.35 21.93
C GLU A 90 1.15 -14.62 20.66
N GLY A 91 0.60 -14.97 19.48
CA GLY A 91 0.88 -14.27 18.23
C GLY A 91 -0.34 -13.57 17.61
N PHE A 92 -1.43 -13.37 18.36
CA PHE A 92 -2.63 -12.74 17.83
C PHE A 92 -2.46 -11.22 17.71
N ASP A 93 -2.07 -10.79 16.51
CA ASP A 93 -1.77 -9.40 16.16
C ASP A 93 -2.83 -8.78 15.22
N ALA A 94 -2.64 -7.51 14.88
CA ALA A 94 -3.47 -6.76 13.95
C ALA A 94 -3.55 -7.41 12.55
N LYS A 95 -2.50 -8.11 12.10
CA LYS A 95 -2.48 -8.79 10.80
C LYS A 95 -3.33 -10.06 10.86
N ARG A 96 -3.16 -10.92 11.88
CA ARG A 96 -3.95 -12.14 12.04
C ARG A 96 -5.43 -11.85 12.25
N HIS A 97 -5.77 -10.78 12.99
CA HIS A 97 -7.15 -10.29 13.10
C HIS A 97 -7.72 -9.92 11.72
N GLY A 98 -6.97 -9.14 10.93
CA GLY A 98 -7.37 -8.77 9.57
C GLY A 98 -7.48 -9.95 8.59
N ASP A 99 -6.54 -10.90 8.65
CA ASP A 99 -6.55 -12.13 7.83
C ASP A 99 -7.78 -13.00 8.18
N ALA A 100 -8.06 -13.19 9.47
CA ALA A 100 -9.25 -13.91 9.95
C ALA A 100 -10.55 -13.22 9.52
N ALA A 101 -10.64 -11.89 9.66
CA ALA A 101 -11.79 -11.11 9.22
C ALA A 101 -12.03 -11.23 7.70
N GLN A 102 -10.98 -11.16 6.89
CA GLN A 102 -11.08 -11.35 5.44
C GLN A 102 -11.50 -12.77 5.06
N ALA A 103 -10.94 -13.79 5.74
CA ALA A 103 -11.36 -15.19 5.55
C ALA A 103 -12.85 -15.38 5.89
N ALA A 104 -13.31 -14.77 6.99
CA ALA A 104 -14.70 -14.82 7.42
C ALA A 104 -15.66 -14.27 6.35
N PHE A 105 -15.46 -13.02 5.90
CA PHE A 105 -16.32 -12.42 4.87
C PHE A 105 -16.23 -13.12 3.50
N LYS A 106 -15.10 -13.77 3.19
CA LYS A 106 -14.96 -14.62 2.00
C LYS A 106 -15.76 -15.92 2.11
N ALA A 107 -15.86 -16.52 3.30
CA ALA A 107 -16.50 -17.82 3.53
C ALA A 107 -18.01 -17.75 3.83
N VAL A 108 -18.54 -16.58 4.23
CA VAL A 108 -19.97 -16.35 4.52
C VAL A 108 -20.91 -16.75 3.36
N GLY A 109 -20.45 -16.60 2.10
CA GLY A 109 -21.18 -17.03 0.91
C GLY A 109 -22.30 -16.08 0.45
N SER A 110 -22.83 -16.35 -0.75
CA SER A 110 -23.79 -15.50 -1.47
C SER A 110 -25.22 -15.49 -0.90
N GLY A 111 -25.58 -16.50 -0.10
CA GLY A 111 -26.92 -16.70 0.44
C GLY A 111 -27.19 -16.07 1.81
N VAL A 112 -26.26 -15.25 2.31
CA VAL A 112 -26.34 -14.55 3.61
C VAL A 112 -26.42 -13.05 3.35
N ARG A 113 -27.45 -12.38 3.87
CA ARG A 113 -27.66 -10.93 3.72
C ARG A 113 -27.35 -10.18 5.01
N ARG A 114 -27.65 -10.77 6.16
CA ARG A 114 -27.46 -10.16 7.50
C ARG A 114 -26.44 -10.97 8.29
N VAL A 115 -25.39 -10.29 8.77
CA VAL A 115 -24.27 -10.87 9.52
C VAL A 115 -24.16 -10.25 10.90
N LEU A 116 -24.04 -11.07 11.94
CA LEU A 116 -23.54 -10.65 13.25
C LEU A 116 -22.03 -10.95 13.33
N TYR A 117 -21.20 -9.93 13.43
CA TYR A 117 -19.74 -10.03 13.46
C TYR A 117 -19.22 -9.86 14.89
N THR A 118 -18.63 -10.91 15.47
CA THR A 118 -18.20 -10.87 16.89
C THR A 118 -16.70 -10.77 17.12
N LEU A 119 -15.86 -10.86 16.07
CA LEU A 119 -14.40 -10.77 16.20
C LEU A 119 -13.92 -9.38 16.67
N ALA A 120 -14.78 -8.36 16.71
CA ALA A 120 -14.46 -7.05 17.27
C ALA A 120 -14.59 -6.99 18.81
N GLU A 121 -15.14 -8.04 19.44
CA GLU A 121 -15.10 -8.22 20.90
C GLU A 121 -13.70 -8.60 21.42
N GLN A 122 -12.81 -9.02 20.52
CA GLN A 122 -11.45 -9.48 20.82
C GLN A 122 -10.44 -8.68 19.98
N PRO A 123 -10.22 -7.38 20.27
CA PRO A 123 -9.12 -6.64 19.65
C PRO A 123 -7.77 -7.26 20.06
N PRO A 124 -6.80 -7.37 19.15
CA PRO A 124 -5.45 -7.82 19.50
C PRO A 124 -4.75 -6.78 20.39
N ALA A 125 -3.67 -7.20 21.08
CA ALA A 125 -2.94 -6.33 22.00
C ALA A 125 -2.48 -5.02 21.32
N GLY A 126 -2.65 -3.88 22.02
CA GLY A 126 -2.33 -2.56 21.48
C GLY A 126 -3.33 -2.03 20.44
N ARG A 127 -4.53 -2.59 20.34
CA ARG A 127 -5.67 -2.08 19.54
C ARG A 127 -6.91 -1.88 20.40
N ASP A 128 -7.71 -0.89 20.05
CA ASP A 128 -8.96 -0.56 20.71
C ASP A 128 -10.19 -1.07 19.93
N ALA A 129 -11.38 -0.91 20.51
CA ALA A 129 -12.63 -1.30 19.87
C ALA A 129 -12.90 -0.49 18.58
N ALA A 130 -12.47 0.77 18.50
CA ALA A 130 -12.62 1.59 17.30
C ALA A 130 -11.77 1.06 16.13
N TRP A 131 -10.53 0.64 16.39
CA TRP A 131 -9.69 -0.05 15.41
C TRP A 131 -10.34 -1.36 14.95
N ALA A 132 -10.86 -2.18 15.87
CA ALA A 132 -11.47 -3.47 15.53
C ALA A 132 -12.74 -3.31 14.68
N VAL A 133 -13.54 -2.26 14.92
CA VAL A 133 -14.66 -1.87 14.06
C VAL A 133 -14.18 -1.45 12.67
N ARG A 134 -13.14 -0.60 12.56
CA ARG A 134 -12.55 -0.25 11.24
C ARG A 134 -12.06 -1.48 10.49
N ALA A 135 -11.39 -2.42 11.18
CA ALA A 135 -10.90 -3.67 10.60
C ALA A 135 -12.04 -4.56 10.07
N ALA A 136 -13.15 -4.67 10.81
CA ALA A 136 -14.34 -5.40 10.37
C ALA A 136 -14.97 -4.80 9.10
N VAL A 137 -15.14 -3.47 9.06
CA VAL A 137 -15.67 -2.76 7.89
C VAL A 137 -14.75 -2.90 6.68
N LEU A 138 -13.43 -2.78 6.88
CA LEU A 138 -12.41 -3.01 5.85
C LEU A 138 -12.50 -4.43 5.27
N ALA A 139 -12.56 -5.46 6.13
CA ALA A 139 -12.63 -6.85 5.69
C ALA A 139 -13.89 -7.14 4.86
N ALA A 140 -15.05 -6.61 5.28
CA ALA A 140 -16.28 -6.67 4.50
C ALA A 140 -16.12 -5.99 3.13
N GLY A 141 -15.57 -4.77 3.10
CA GLY A 141 -15.31 -4.01 1.87
C GLY A 141 -14.31 -4.69 0.92
N TYR A 142 -13.29 -5.36 1.45
CA TYR A 142 -12.36 -6.16 0.64
C TYR A 142 -13.06 -7.38 0.02
N GLY A 143 -13.87 -8.12 0.79
CA GLY A 143 -14.60 -9.30 0.32
C GLY A 143 -15.72 -9.00 -0.69
N ALA A 144 -16.33 -7.81 -0.60
CA ALA A 144 -17.40 -7.39 -1.51
C ALA A 144 -16.91 -6.80 -2.83
N TYR A 145 -15.64 -6.39 -2.94
CA TYR A 145 -15.12 -5.73 -4.13
C TYR A 145 -15.14 -6.63 -5.37
N ARG A 146 -15.69 -6.09 -6.46
CA ARG A 146 -15.72 -6.72 -7.78
C ARG A 146 -15.41 -5.67 -8.83
N PHE A 147 -14.64 -6.06 -9.84
CA PHE A 147 -14.37 -5.25 -11.03
C PHE A 147 -14.91 -5.99 -12.26
N ASP A 148 -16.13 -5.66 -12.65
CA ASP A 148 -16.86 -6.29 -13.76
C ASP A 148 -17.31 -5.30 -14.84
N GLN A 149 -17.12 -3.99 -14.65
CA GLN A 149 -17.50 -2.93 -15.59
C GLN A 149 -16.90 -3.03 -17.00
N MET A 150 -15.85 -3.84 -17.18
CA MET A 150 -15.24 -4.13 -18.50
C MET A 150 -15.69 -5.47 -19.10
N LYS A 151 -16.56 -6.25 -18.44
CA LYS A 151 -17.13 -7.50 -18.97
C LYS A 151 -18.34 -7.18 -19.86
N GLY A 152 -18.34 -7.65 -21.11
CA GLY A 152 -19.48 -7.46 -22.03
C GLY A 152 -20.77 -8.19 -21.59
N ALA A 153 -20.63 -9.22 -20.76
CA ALA A 153 -21.71 -9.82 -19.99
C ALA A 153 -21.25 -9.90 -18.52
N PRO A 154 -21.57 -8.90 -17.68
CA PRO A 154 -21.25 -8.98 -16.26
C PRO A 154 -22.04 -10.14 -15.63
N GLU A 155 -21.42 -10.85 -14.70
CA GLU A 155 -22.15 -11.86 -13.91
C GLU A 155 -23.19 -11.16 -13.05
N ALA A 156 -24.43 -11.63 -13.09
CA ALA A 156 -25.48 -11.11 -12.21
C ALA A 156 -25.02 -11.16 -10.74
N PRO A 157 -25.26 -10.12 -9.92
CA PRO A 157 -24.85 -10.10 -8.53
C PRO A 157 -25.36 -11.34 -7.79
N LYS A 158 -24.43 -12.23 -7.42
CA LYS A 158 -24.73 -13.45 -6.64
C LYS A 158 -24.97 -13.09 -5.17
N GLY A 159 -26.05 -12.35 -4.90
CA GLY A 159 -26.42 -11.88 -3.57
C GLY A 159 -25.24 -11.32 -2.76
N GLY A 160 -25.18 -11.72 -1.50
CA GLY A 160 -24.13 -11.37 -0.56
C GLY A 160 -24.63 -10.51 0.60
N VAL A 161 -23.69 -10.17 1.48
CA VAL A 161 -23.95 -9.43 2.71
C VAL A 161 -24.41 -8.00 2.38
N GLU A 162 -25.53 -7.61 2.97
CA GLU A 162 -26.14 -6.29 2.87
C GLU A 162 -26.03 -5.53 4.19
N GLN A 163 -26.18 -6.22 5.32
CA GLN A 163 -26.13 -5.65 6.67
C GLN A 163 -25.10 -6.39 7.54
N VAL A 164 -24.26 -5.64 8.25
CA VAL A 164 -23.31 -6.15 9.24
C VAL A 164 -23.55 -5.47 10.58
N THR A 165 -23.97 -6.24 11.58
CA THR A 165 -24.03 -5.80 12.98
C THR A 165 -22.72 -6.20 13.66
N ILE A 166 -21.93 -5.23 14.12
CA ILE A 166 -20.63 -5.46 14.76
C ILE A 166 -20.81 -5.41 16.28
N THR A 167 -20.46 -6.49 16.99
CA THR A 167 -20.48 -6.49 18.45
C THR A 167 -19.15 -6.03 19.04
N VAL A 168 -19.21 -5.29 20.14
CA VAL A 168 -18.07 -4.65 20.80
C VAL A 168 -18.24 -4.65 22.32
N ASN A 169 -17.11 -4.64 23.04
CA ASN A 169 -17.11 -4.50 24.50
C ASN A 169 -17.21 -3.01 24.87
N GLY A 170 -18.41 -2.56 25.22
CA GLY A 170 -18.72 -1.16 25.53
C GLY A 170 -18.91 -0.27 24.30
N GLU A 171 -19.62 0.84 24.47
CA GLU A 171 -19.88 1.82 23.43
C GLU A 171 -19.20 3.15 23.72
N SER A 172 -18.65 3.81 22.70
CA SER A 172 -18.08 5.15 22.80
C SER A 172 -18.35 5.96 21.54
N ALA A 173 -18.15 7.28 21.61
CA ALA A 173 -18.23 8.14 20.42
C ALA A 173 -17.20 7.72 19.35
N ALA A 174 -15.99 7.32 19.76
CA ALA A 174 -14.94 6.85 18.85
C ALA A 174 -15.32 5.53 18.17
N VAL A 175 -16.01 4.62 18.88
CA VAL A 175 -16.52 3.37 18.33
C VAL A 175 -17.62 3.62 17.28
N ARG A 176 -18.54 4.56 17.52
CA ARG A 176 -19.53 4.96 16.50
C ARG A 176 -18.88 5.62 15.28
N GLU A 177 -17.91 6.50 15.49
CA GLU A 177 -17.17 7.17 14.41
C GLU A 177 -16.34 6.18 13.58
N ALA A 178 -15.88 5.06 14.16
CA ALA A 178 -15.13 4.04 13.45
C ALA A 178 -15.89 3.40 12.27
N VAL A 179 -17.23 3.35 12.32
CA VAL A 179 -18.05 2.89 11.16
C VAL A 179 -17.98 3.90 10.01
N THR A 180 -18.14 5.20 10.30
CA THR A 180 -17.99 6.29 9.33
C THR A 180 -16.60 6.26 8.70
N GLN A 181 -15.56 6.14 9.54
CA GLN A 181 -14.17 6.05 9.10
C GLN A 181 -13.90 4.81 8.23
N GLY A 182 -14.29 3.63 8.70
CA GLY A 182 -14.12 2.38 7.96
C GLY A 182 -14.80 2.44 6.59
N SER A 183 -16.03 2.97 6.54
CA SER A 183 -16.80 3.10 5.30
C SER A 183 -16.15 4.07 4.32
N ALA A 184 -15.75 5.27 4.78
CA ALA A 184 -15.07 6.25 3.95
C ALA A 184 -13.71 5.73 3.43
N LEU A 185 -13.00 4.93 4.24
CA LEU A 185 -11.74 4.29 3.88
C LEU A 185 -11.92 3.18 2.82
N VAL A 186 -12.87 2.25 3.02
CA VAL A 186 -13.24 1.22 2.02
C VAL A 186 -13.53 1.86 0.67
N GLU A 187 -14.28 2.95 0.67
CA GLU A 187 -14.65 3.65 -0.55
C GLU A 187 -13.47 4.40 -1.22
N GLY A 188 -12.51 4.90 -0.43
CA GLY A 188 -11.25 5.43 -0.95
C GLY A 188 -10.41 4.33 -1.63
N ILE A 189 -10.30 3.17 -0.98
CA ILE A 189 -9.66 1.95 -1.51
C ILE A 189 -10.36 1.45 -2.78
N ASN A 190 -11.69 1.47 -2.84
CA ASN A 190 -12.47 1.10 -4.03
C ASN A 190 -12.14 2.03 -5.21
N LEU A 191 -12.21 3.36 -5.01
CA LEU A 191 -11.83 4.32 -6.04
C LEU A 191 -10.41 4.06 -6.58
N THR A 192 -9.44 3.84 -5.68
CA THR A 192 -8.06 3.52 -6.08
C THR A 192 -7.99 2.24 -6.92
N ARG A 193 -8.70 1.18 -6.52
CA ARG A 193 -8.72 -0.08 -7.26
C ARG A 193 -9.41 0.05 -8.62
N ASP A 194 -10.51 0.79 -8.69
CA ASP A 194 -11.28 0.95 -9.94
C ASP A 194 -10.49 1.74 -10.99
N LEU A 195 -9.88 2.86 -10.59
CA LEU A 195 -9.04 3.66 -11.50
C LEU A 195 -7.85 2.84 -12.03
N ALA A 196 -7.20 2.08 -11.16
CA ALA A 196 -6.03 1.27 -11.50
C ALA A 196 -6.36 -0.02 -12.28
N ASN A 197 -7.56 -0.59 -12.09
CA ASN A 197 -8.01 -1.78 -12.83
C ASN A 197 -8.56 -1.45 -14.22
N LEU A 198 -9.06 -0.23 -14.45
CA LEU A 198 -9.41 0.26 -15.79
C LEU A 198 -8.23 0.13 -16.77
N PRO A 199 -8.47 -0.22 -18.04
CA PRO A 199 -7.41 -0.27 -19.04
C PRO A 199 -7.00 1.15 -19.47
N PRO A 200 -5.77 1.33 -19.99
CA PRO A 200 -5.22 2.66 -20.27
C PRO A 200 -5.98 3.40 -21.37
N ASN A 201 -6.63 2.68 -22.30
CA ASN A 201 -7.51 3.27 -23.31
C ASN A 201 -8.81 3.88 -22.74
N VAL A 202 -9.07 3.72 -21.43
CA VAL A 202 -10.17 4.37 -20.70
C VAL A 202 -9.62 5.30 -19.63
N CYS A 203 -8.72 4.81 -18.75
CA CYS A 203 -8.13 5.61 -17.68
C CYS A 203 -6.98 6.49 -18.17
N THR A 204 -7.29 7.42 -19.06
CA THR A 204 -6.33 8.40 -19.62
C THR A 204 -6.04 9.55 -18.65
N PRO A 205 -5.03 10.42 -18.92
CA PRO A 205 -4.76 11.61 -18.11
C PRO A 205 -5.96 12.58 -18.07
N THR A 206 -6.75 12.63 -19.15
CA THR A 206 -7.98 13.41 -19.20
C THR A 206 -9.05 12.82 -18.29
N TYR A 207 -9.23 11.50 -18.30
CA TYR A 207 -10.17 10.78 -17.43
C TYR A 207 -9.85 10.99 -15.94
N LEU A 208 -8.58 10.93 -15.54
CA LEU A 208 -8.18 11.26 -14.15
C LEU A 208 -8.53 12.72 -13.79
N GLY A 209 -8.41 13.65 -14.73
CA GLY A 209 -8.87 15.03 -14.57
C GLY A 209 -10.39 15.15 -14.37
N GLU A 210 -11.18 14.37 -15.10
CA GLU A 210 -12.64 14.31 -14.97
C GLU A 210 -13.09 13.70 -13.64
N VAL A 211 -12.44 12.61 -13.20
CA VAL A 211 -12.64 11.99 -11.89
C VAL A 211 -12.32 12.97 -10.77
N ALA A 212 -11.22 13.72 -10.88
CA ALA A 212 -10.86 14.74 -9.90
C ALA A 212 -11.90 15.87 -9.81
N GLN A 213 -12.45 16.30 -10.95
CA GLN A 213 -13.56 17.27 -10.97
C GLN A 213 -14.85 16.70 -10.38
N GLN A 214 -15.14 15.41 -10.58
CA GLN A 214 -16.29 14.75 -9.96
C GLN A 214 -16.14 14.69 -8.44
N LEU A 215 -15.00 14.22 -7.94
CA LEU A 215 -14.68 14.20 -6.52
C LEU A 215 -14.81 15.58 -5.87
N ALA A 216 -14.42 16.64 -6.59
CA ALA A 216 -14.58 18.02 -6.13
C ALA A 216 -16.05 18.48 -6.06
N ARG A 217 -16.93 18.02 -6.96
CA ARG A 217 -18.37 18.27 -6.86
C ARG A 217 -18.98 17.56 -5.66
N ASP A 218 -18.67 16.27 -5.50
CA ASP A 218 -19.27 15.40 -4.47
C ASP A 218 -18.92 15.87 -3.06
N PHE A 219 -17.67 16.27 -2.83
CA PHE A 219 -17.17 16.68 -1.52
C PHE A 219 -16.96 18.20 -1.37
N LYS A 220 -17.39 19.00 -2.35
CA LYS A 220 -17.25 20.48 -2.37
C LYS A 220 -15.79 20.96 -2.21
N LEU A 221 -14.86 20.23 -2.82
CA LEU A 221 -13.43 20.55 -2.80
C LEU A 221 -13.10 21.68 -3.78
N LYS A 222 -12.03 22.43 -3.54
CA LYS A 222 -11.48 23.32 -4.58
C LYS A 222 -10.68 22.48 -5.58
N ALA A 223 -11.00 22.56 -6.87
CA ALA A 223 -10.28 21.88 -7.93
C ALA A 223 -9.64 22.85 -8.93
N GLU A 224 -8.39 22.58 -9.30
CA GLU A 224 -7.67 23.21 -10.40
C GLU A 224 -7.10 22.08 -11.26
N VAL A 225 -7.68 21.84 -12.45
CA VAL A 225 -7.15 20.88 -13.43
C VAL A 225 -6.51 21.68 -14.56
N LEU A 226 -5.18 21.64 -14.61
CA LEU A 226 -4.39 22.38 -15.58
C LEU A 226 -4.25 21.57 -16.87
N ASP A 227 -4.49 22.24 -17.99
CA ASP A 227 -4.19 21.76 -19.33
C ASP A 227 -2.71 22.01 -19.70
N GLN A 228 -2.27 21.44 -20.82
CA GLN A 228 -0.90 21.58 -21.31
C GLN A 228 -0.41 23.03 -21.38
N LYS A 229 -1.23 23.99 -21.82
CA LYS A 229 -0.81 25.41 -21.94
C LYS A 229 -0.54 26.03 -20.57
N LYS A 230 -1.33 25.68 -19.56
CA LYS A 230 -1.11 26.11 -18.17
C LYS A 230 0.13 25.44 -17.55
N ILE A 231 0.42 24.19 -17.92
CA ILE A 231 1.64 23.46 -17.51
C ILE A 231 2.88 24.10 -18.15
N GLU A 232 2.83 24.45 -19.44
CA GLU A 232 3.86 25.20 -20.18
C GLU A 232 4.13 26.56 -19.54
N ALA A 233 3.07 27.31 -19.20
CA ALA A 233 3.18 28.61 -18.52
C ALA A 233 3.78 28.54 -17.10
N LEU A 234 3.82 27.35 -16.48
CA LEU A 234 4.47 27.10 -15.19
C LEU A 234 5.93 26.60 -15.34
N ALA A 235 6.45 26.51 -16.56
CA ALA A 235 7.79 25.99 -16.88
C ALA A 235 8.04 24.56 -16.37
N MET A 236 6.99 23.73 -16.27
CA MET A 236 7.05 22.30 -15.94
C MET A 236 7.57 21.47 -17.12
N THR A 237 8.74 21.83 -17.64
CA THR A 237 9.29 21.28 -18.88
C THR A 237 9.76 19.84 -18.70
N SER A 238 10.05 19.39 -17.47
CA SER A 238 10.40 17.99 -17.20
C SER A 238 9.19 17.07 -17.30
N PHE A 239 8.06 17.48 -16.72
CA PHE A 239 6.78 16.79 -16.89
C PHE A 239 6.31 16.79 -18.35
N LEU A 240 6.38 17.94 -19.04
CA LEU A 240 6.00 18.04 -20.45
C LEU A 240 6.87 17.19 -21.37
N ALA A 241 8.16 17.03 -21.06
CA ALA A 241 9.08 16.21 -21.84
C ALA A 241 8.63 14.74 -21.88
N VAL A 242 8.22 14.17 -20.73
CA VAL A 242 7.65 12.81 -20.66
C VAL A 242 6.37 12.70 -21.48
N ALA A 243 5.42 13.62 -21.28
CA ALA A 243 4.12 13.59 -21.93
C ALA A 243 4.16 13.71 -23.47
N LYS A 244 5.26 14.27 -24.01
CA LYS A 244 5.42 14.66 -25.41
C LYS A 244 5.20 13.53 -26.42
N GLY A 245 5.45 12.27 -26.02
CA GLY A 245 5.32 11.10 -26.89
C GLY A 245 3.88 10.61 -27.10
N SER A 246 2.91 11.02 -26.28
CA SER A 246 1.52 10.57 -26.40
C SER A 246 0.62 11.56 -27.17
N THR A 247 -0.45 11.02 -27.77
CA THR A 247 -1.58 11.79 -28.28
C THR A 247 -2.60 12.16 -27.19
N GLN A 248 -2.54 11.53 -26.01
CA GLN A 248 -3.32 11.91 -24.85
C GLN A 248 -2.70 13.15 -24.18
N PRO A 249 -3.41 14.29 -24.11
CA PRO A 249 -2.83 15.52 -23.58
C PRO A 249 -2.65 15.43 -22.05
N PRO A 250 -1.52 15.87 -21.49
CA PRO A 250 -1.26 15.80 -20.05
C PRO A 250 -2.25 16.63 -19.24
N ARG A 251 -2.41 16.27 -17.95
CA ARG A 251 -3.12 17.08 -16.95
C ARG A 251 -2.28 17.22 -15.69
N PHE A 252 -2.38 18.38 -15.06
CA PHE A 252 -1.85 18.58 -13.70
C PHE A 252 -3.04 18.90 -12.79
N ILE A 253 -3.36 17.98 -11.90
CA ILE A 253 -4.54 18.04 -11.05
C ILE A 253 -4.13 18.56 -9.68
N VAL A 254 -4.86 19.53 -9.16
CA VAL A 254 -4.74 20.01 -7.77
C VAL A 254 -6.14 20.02 -7.15
N LEU A 255 -6.33 19.21 -6.11
CA LEU A 255 -7.54 19.21 -5.29
C LEU A 255 -7.21 19.66 -3.88
N ARG A 256 -8.06 20.50 -3.28
CA ARG A 256 -7.87 21.03 -1.92
C ARG A 256 -9.08 20.72 -1.05
N TYR A 257 -8.83 19.95 0.00
CA TYR A 257 -9.74 19.73 1.12
C TYR A 257 -9.39 20.68 2.26
N GLN A 258 -10.40 21.39 2.76
CA GLN A 258 -10.27 22.46 3.74
C GLN A 258 -11.07 22.11 5.00
N GLY A 259 -10.59 21.11 5.77
CA GLY A 259 -11.21 20.69 7.04
C GLY A 259 -10.80 21.54 8.25
N ALA A 260 -9.87 22.48 8.06
CA ALA A 260 -9.29 23.31 9.11
C ALA A 260 -9.22 24.80 8.71
N GLY A 261 -8.68 25.65 9.60
CA GLY A 261 -8.57 27.09 9.35
C GLY A 261 -7.76 27.41 8.08
N ALA A 262 -8.14 28.46 7.35
CA ALA A 262 -7.53 28.84 6.08
C ALA A 262 -6.04 29.22 6.17
N SER A 263 -5.57 29.59 7.36
CA SER A 263 -4.17 29.89 7.67
C SER A 263 -3.34 28.67 8.07
N GLU A 264 -3.96 27.51 8.29
CA GLU A 264 -3.26 26.31 8.74
C GLU A 264 -2.55 25.60 7.58
N ALA A 265 -1.26 25.33 7.76
CA ALA A 265 -0.42 24.67 6.76
C ALA A 265 -0.98 23.28 6.39
N PRO A 266 -1.18 22.98 5.09
CA PRO A 266 -1.75 21.71 4.66
C PRO A 266 -0.71 20.59 4.72
N VAL A 267 -1.19 19.35 4.85
CA VAL A 267 -0.43 18.20 4.36
C VAL A 267 -0.67 18.08 2.86
N VAL A 268 0.41 17.91 2.08
CA VAL A 268 0.32 17.70 0.64
C VAL A 268 0.60 16.24 0.31
N LEU A 269 -0.24 15.65 -0.52
CA LEU A 269 -0.05 14.32 -1.09
C LEU A 269 0.21 14.45 -2.59
N VAL A 270 1.30 13.85 -3.11
CA VAL A 270 1.66 13.93 -4.53
C VAL A 270 1.66 12.53 -5.15
N GLY A 271 0.85 12.28 -6.18
CA GLY A 271 0.69 10.94 -6.76
C GLY A 271 1.26 10.83 -8.18
N LYS A 272 2.16 9.88 -8.44
CA LYS A 272 2.60 9.53 -9.81
C LYS A 272 1.38 9.08 -10.63
N GLY A 273 1.11 9.77 -11.73
CA GLY A 273 -0.04 9.54 -12.60
C GLY A 273 0.32 9.11 -14.02
N ILE A 274 1.28 8.20 -14.21
CA ILE A 274 1.56 7.65 -15.54
C ILE A 274 0.49 6.62 -15.90
N THR A 275 -0.46 7.02 -16.74
CA THR A 275 -1.64 6.19 -17.06
C THR A 275 -1.34 4.98 -17.95
N PHE A 276 -0.23 5.06 -18.69
CA PHE A 276 0.43 3.91 -19.28
C PHE A 276 1.92 4.21 -19.43
N ASP A 277 2.76 3.23 -19.08
CA ASP A 277 4.21 3.33 -19.21
C ASP A 277 4.76 2.25 -20.15
N SER A 278 5.12 2.66 -21.38
CA SER A 278 5.85 1.78 -22.29
C SER A 278 7.38 1.84 -22.09
N GLY A 279 7.88 2.72 -21.22
CA GLY A 279 9.28 3.14 -21.15
C GLY A 279 9.71 4.17 -22.18
N GLY A 280 8.79 4.66 -23.03
CA GLY A 280 9.10 5.59 -24.12
C GLY A 280 10.07 4.98 -25.13
N ILE A 281 11.13 5.72 -25.50
CA ILE A 281 12.19 5.24 -26.42
C ILE A 281 13.03 4.11 -25.80
N SER A 282 13.19 4.12 -24.47
CA SER A 282 13.82 3.06 -23.68
C SER A 282 12.81 1.94 -23.39
N ILE A 283 12.22 1.41 -24.46
CA ILE A 283 11.00 0.61 -24.42
C ILE A 283 11.14 -0.66 -23.53
N LYS A 284 10.13 -0.92 -22.70
CA LYS A 284 10.04 -2.14 -21.88
C LYS A 284 9.89 -3.39 -22.75
N PRO A 285 10.29 -4.58 -22.26
CA PRO A 285 9.88 -5.85 -22.86
C PRO A 285 8.36 -5.98 -22.93
N GLY A 286 7.83 -6.72 -23.92
CA GLY A 286 6.38 -6.92 -24.07
C GLY A 286 5.73 -7.81 -23.00
N GLU A 287 6.52 -8.63 -22.30
CA GLU A 287 6.04 -9.45 -21.19
C GLU A 287 5.61 -8.58 -20.01
N ALA A 288 4.41 -8.83 -19.47
CA ALA A 288 3.76 -8.06 -18.39
C ALA A 288 3.61 -6.54 -18.64
N MET A 289 3.83 -6.03 -19.86
CA MET A 289 3.61 -4.61 -20.20
C MET A 289 2.15 -4.19 -19.99
N ASP A 290 1.19 -5.12 -20.02
CA ASP A 290 -0.22 -4.84 -19.70
C ASP A 290 -0.45 -4.44 -18.23
N GLU A 291 0.48 -4.80 -17.32
CA GLU A 291 0.46 -4.37 -15.94
C GLU A 291 0.93 -2.91 -15.78
N MET A 292 1.53 -2.28 -16.80
CA MET A 292 1.96 -0.87 -16.75
C MET A 292 0.80 0.14 -16.81
N LYS A 293 -0.45 -0.33 -16.90
CA LYS A 293 -1.64 0.46 -16.54
C LYS A 293 -1.69 0.79 -15.04
N TYR A 294 -1.03 -0.01 -14.20
CA TYR A 294 -0.94 0.23 -12.75
C TYR A 294 0.03 1.37 -12.41
N ASP A 295 0.70 1.98 -13.38
CA ASP A 295 1.74 2.98 -13.12
C ASP A 295 1.21 4.38 -12.72
N MET A 296 -0.11 4.48 -12.61
CA MET A 296 -0.87 5.59 -12.04
C MET A 296 -1.42 5.28 -10.63
N CYS A 297 -1.03 4.16 -10.00
CA CYS A 297 -1.50 3.81 -8.64
C CYS A 297 -1.13 4.87 -7.59
N GLY A 298 -0.05 5.63 -7.81
CA GLY A 298 0.28 6.80 -6.98
C GLY A 298 -0.83 7.85 -7.01
N ALA A 299 -1.25 8.26 -8.21
CA ALA A 299 -2.39 9.15 -8.41
C ALA A 299 -3.70 8.57 -7.86
N ALA A 300 -3.97 7.29 -8.15
CA ALA A 300 -5.19 6.61 -7.73
C ALA A 300 -5.32 6.55 -6.21
N SER A 301 -4.22 6.30 -5.49
CA SER A 301 -4.18 6.24 -4.02
C SER A 301 -4.24 7.61 -3.37
N VAL A 302 -3.64 8.64 -3.97
CA VAL A 302 -3.78 10.03 -3.50
C VAL A 302 -5.22 10.53 -3.66
N LEU A 303 -5.89 10.25 -4.78
CA LEU A 303 -7.31 10.56 -4.97
C LEU A 303 -8.23 9.76 -4.03
N GLY A 304 -7.96 8.46 -3.85
CA GLY A 304 -8.67 7.59 -2.91
C GLY A 304 -8.54 8.04 -1.45
N THR A 305 -7.34 8.46 -1.03
CA THR A 305 -7.07 9.03 0.29
C THR A 305 -7.84 10.33 0.49
N LEU A 306 -7.82 11.25 -0.49
CA LEU A 306 -8.56 12.51 -0.38
C LEU A 306 -10.07 12.28 -0.27
N ARG A 307 -10.61 11.29 -1.00
CA ARG A 307 -12.01 10.85 -0.88
C ARG A 307 -12.32 10.35 0.53
N ALA A 308 -11.45 9.51 1.11
CA ALA A 308 -11.64 8.99 2.47
C ALA A 308 -11.62 10.13 3.51
N VAL A 309 -10.61 11.01 3.45
CA VAL A 309 -10.44 12.19 4.31
C VAL A 309 -11.67 13.11 4.26
N ALA A 310 -12.18 13.39 3.05
CA ALA A 310 -13.34 14.25 2.86
C ALA A 310 -14.65 13.59 3.34
N GLY A 311 -14.79 12.28 3.17
CA GLY A 311 -15.92 11.50 3.73
C GLY A 311 -15.93 11.46 5.26
N MET A 312 -14.75 11.33 5.88
CA MET A 312 -14.53 11.42 7.33
C MET A 312 -14.65 12.84 7.89
N LYS A 313 -14.57 13.87 7.03
CA LYS A 313 -14.53 15.29 7.41
C LYS A 313 -13.41 15.62 8.42
N LEU A 314 -12.21 15.06 8.24
CA LEU A 314 -11.12 15.21 9.21
C LEU A 314 -10.74 16.70 9.44
N PRO A 315 -10.47 17.15 10.68
CA PRO A 315 -10.22 18.57 11.01
C PRO A 315 -8.82 19.10 10.64
N LEU A 316 -8.37 18.84 9.40
CA LEU A 316 -7.09 19.30 8.84
C LEU A 316 -7.23 19.74 7.36
N ASN A 317 -6.19 20.42 6.85
CA ASN A 317 -6.11 20.81 5.45
C ASN A 317 -5.28 19.78 4.67
N VAL A 318 -5.79 19.32 3.53
CA VAL A 318 -5.10 18.38 2.64
C VAL A 318 -5.13 18.90 1.21
N VAL A 319 -3.98 18.89 0.54
CA VAL A 319 -3.89 19.17 -0.89
C VAL A 319 -3.39 17.93 -1.61
N ALA A 320 -4.18 17.40 -2.53
CA ALA A 320 -3.75 16.34 -3.44
C ALA A 320 -3.23 16.98 -4.75
N VAL A 321 -2.07 16.52 -5.20
CA VAL A 321 -1.47 16.92 -6.49
C VAL A 321 -1.16 15.67 -7.31
N VAL A 322 -1.57 15.68 -8.58
CA VAL A 322 -1.31 14.59 -9.52
C VAL A 322 -0.81 15.19 -10.85
N PRO A 323 0.50 15.13 -11.15
CA PRO A 323 0.97 15.18 -12.53
C PRO A 323 0.55 13.89 -13.25
N THR A 324 -0.13 13.97 -14.39
CA THR A 324 -0.55 12.80 -15.15
C THR A 324 -0.37 12.95 -16.66
N CYS A 325 0.20 11.91 -17.28
CA CYS A 325 0.43 11.75 -18.71
C CYS A 325 0.53 10.26 -19.06
N GLU A 326 0.90 9.95 -20.31
CA GLU A 326 1.36 8.62 -20.74
C GLU A 326 2.80 8.73 -21.21
N ASN A 327 3.60 7.68 -21.00
CA ASN A 327 4.97 7.58 -21.50
C ASN A 327 4.99 6.64 -22.71
N MET A 328 5.10 7.21 -23.91
CA MET A 328 4.88 6.53 -25.19
C MET A 328 6.04 6.75 -26.17
N PRO A 329 6.37 5.76 -27.04
CA PRO A 329 7.39 5.92 -28.07
C PRO A 329 6.78 6.62 -29.29
N ALA A 330 7.38 7.73 -29.71
CA ALA A 330 6.96 8.47 -30.89
C ALA A 330 8.13 9.25 -31.50
N GLY A 331 8.00 9.68 -32.76
CA GLY A 331 9.04 10.45 -33.46
C GLY A 331 9.36 11.82 -32.84
N ASN A 332 8.52 12.31 -31.92
CA ASN A 332 8.70 13.55 -31.17
C ASN A 332 9.01 13.34 -29.67
N ALA A 333 9.06 12.08 -29.20
CA ALA A 333 9.22 11.73 -27.78
C ALA A 333 10.55 12.20 -27.17
N LEU A 334 10.63 12.16 -25.84
CA LEU A 334 11.87 12.29 -25.08
C LEU A 334 12.83 11.14 -25.44
N LYS A 335 14.13 11.43 -25.51
CA LYS A 335 15.17 10.46 -25.89
C LYS A 335 16.24 10.37 -24.79
N PRO A 336 16.91 9.20 -24.65
CA PRO A 336 18.18 9.12 -23.95
C PRO A 336 19.19 10.14 -24.50
N GLY A 337 19.85 10.87 -23.60
CA GLY A 337 20.77 11.97 -23.91
C GLY A 337 20.13 13.37 -24.01
N ASP A 338 18.80 13.50 -23.94
CA ASP A 338 18.17 14.82 -23.85
C ASP A 338 18.44 15.46 -22.48
N VAL A 339 18.88 16.72 -22.47
CA VAL A 339 18.99 17.55 -21.26
C VAL A 339 17.78 18.47 -21.16
N ILE A 340 17.00 18.32 -20.10
CA ILE A 340 15.76 19.06 -19.87
C ILE A 340 15.88 19.97 -18.65
N ARG A 341 15.20 21.12 -18.67
CA ARG A 341 15.14 22.04 -17.51
C ARG A 341 13.88 21.77 -16.71
N THR A 342 13.99 21.58 -15.41
CA THR A 342 12.86 21.42 -14.49
C THR A 342 12.26 22.77 -14.11
N MET A 343 11.07 22.76 -13.51
CA MET A 343 10.42 23.92 -12.91
C MET A 343 11.32 24.62 -11.86
N SER A 344 12.17 23.87 -11.16
CA SER A 344 13.15 24.41 -10.20
C SER A 344 14.32 25.16 -10.85
N GLY A 345 14.41 25.16 -12.18
CA GLY A 345 15.53 25.70 -12.95
C GLY A 345 16.73 24.77 -13.08
N LYS A 346 16.81 23.69 -12.29
CA LYS A 346 17.82 22.62 -12.42
C LYS A 346 17.69 21.89 -13.75
N THR A 347 18.81 21.50 -14.33
CA THR A 347 18.91 20.69 -15.55
C THR A 347 19.06 19.21 -15.21
N VAL A 348 18.39 18.35 -15.97
CA VAL A 348 18.40 16.90 -15.83
C VAL A 348 18.84 16.28 -17.13
N GLU A 349 19.90 15.47 -17.11
CA GLU A 349 20.24 14.57 -18.22
C GLU A 349 19.39 13.30 -18.13
N VAL A 350 18.60 13.03 -19.16
CA VAL A 350 17.76 11.84 -19.25
C VAL A 350 18.55 10.71 -19.88
N LEU A 351 19.07 9.79 -19.09
CA LEU A 351 19.83 8.62 -19.59
C LEU A 351 18.92 7.42 -19.91
N ASN A 352 17.71 7.38 -19.33
CA ASN A 352 16.71 6.36 -19.59
C ASN A 352 15.31 6.97 -19.48
N THR A 353 14.46 6.75 -20.49
CA THR A 353 13.08 7.26 -20.55
C THR A 353 12.05 6.38 -19.83
N ASP A 354 12.47 5.21 -19.35
CA ASP A 354 11.78 4.30 -18.41
C ASP A 354 11.99 4.71 -16.93
N ALA A 355 12.57 5.89 -16.73
CA ALA A 355 12.71 6.55 -15.44
C ALA A 355 11.99 7.91 -15.47
N GLU A 356 10.77 7.90 -16.00
CA GLU A 356 9.87 9.02 -16.24
C GLU A 356 9.14 9.52 -15.00
N GLY A 357 8.78 8.63 -14.06
CA GLY A 357 7.92 8.96 -12.92
C GLY A 357 8.55 10.03 -12.04
N ARG A 358 9.87 9.93 -11.83
CA ARG A 358 10.66 10.95 -11.12
C ARG A 358 10.74 12.28 -11.87
N LEU A 359 10.70 12.27 -13.21
CA LEU A 359 10.73 13.46 -14.07
C LEU A 359 9.39 14.22 -14.05
N ILE A 360 8.26 13.54 -13.85
CA ILE A 360 6.97 14.21 -13.65
C ILE A 360 6.79 14.67 -12.20
N LEU A 361 7.36 13.93 -11.23
CA LEU A 361 7.28 14.25 -9.81
C LEU A 361 8.15 15.44 -9.41
N CYS A 362 9.34 15.64 -9.99
CA CYS A 362 10.21 16.75 -9.60
C CYS A 362 9.58 18.14 -9.84
N ASP A 363 8.86 18.30 -10.96
CA ASP A 363 8.10 19.53 -11.25
C ASP A 363 6.90 19.68 -10.31
N ALA A 364 6.24 18.57 -9.90
CA ALA A 364 5.17 18.61 -8.92
C ALA A 364 5.65 18.95 -7.49
N LEU A 365 6.80 18.38 -7.07
CA LEU A 365 7.47 18.68 -5.81
C LEU A 365 7.91 20.15 -5.74
N THR A 366 8.44 20.70 -6.83
CA THR A 366 8.72 22.13 -6.95
C THR A 366 7.43 22.96 -6.88
N TYR A 367 6.36 22.53 -7.55
CA TYR A 367 5.10 23.27 -7.59
C TYR A 367 4.46 23.43 -6.19
N VAL A 368 4.51 22.39 -5.34
CA VAL A 368 3.81 22.37 -4.05
C VAL A 368 4.43 23.26 -2.97
N GLU A 369 5.66 23.76 -3.15
CA GLU A 369 6.29 24.77 -2.28
C GLU A 369 5.36 25.97 -2.02
N ARG A 370 4.58 26.37 -3.03
CA ARG A 370 3.61 27.48 -2.97
C ARG A 370 2.54 27.31 -1.88
N PHE A 371 2.34 26.10 -1.36
CA PHE A 371 1.36 25.81 -0.32
C PHE A 371 1.91 25.94 1.11
N LYS A 372 3.23 26.16 1.26
CA LYS A 372 3.93 26.19 2.56
C LYS A 372 3.53 25.00 3.46
N PRO A 373 3.72 23.76 2.97
CA PRO A 373 3.11 22.58 3.56
C PRO A 373 3.73 22.20 4.92
N ALA A 374 2.90 21.63 5.80
CA ALA A 374 3.34 21.04 7.06
C ALA A 374 4.05 19.69 6.87
N ALA A 375 3.79 19.01 5.75
CA ALA A 375 4.55 17.89 5.21
C ALA A 375 4.13 17.64 3.76
N VAL A 376 5.02 17.07 2.96
CA VAL A 376 4.73 16.53 1.63
C VAL A 376 5.02 15.04 1.64
N VAL A 377 4.06 14.23 1.21
CA VAL A 377 4.24 12.79 0.99
C VAL A 377 3.96 12.49 -0.47
N ASP A 378 4.98 12.12 -1.23
CA ASP A 378 4.80 11.63 -2.59
C ASP A 378 4.71 10.09 -2.65
N VAL A 379 3.94 9.59 -3.61
CA VAL A 379 3.49 8.21 -3.69
C VAL A 379 3.57 7.75 -5.14
N ALA A 380 4.37 6.72 -5.41
CA ALA A 380 4.64 6.31 -6.78
C ALA A 380 5.01 4.83 -6.91
N THR A 381 4.53 4.20 -7.98
CA THR A 381 5.10 2.97 -8.55
C THR A 381 6.41 3.34 -9.23
N LEU A 382 7.48 3.53 -8.45
CA LEU A 382 8.66 4.25 -8.94
C LEU A 382 9.76 3.32 -9.44
N THR A 383 10.02 2.19 -8.77
CA THR A 383 11.12 1.32 -9.16
C THR A 383 10.85 -0.18 -9.00
N GLY A 384 11.19 -0.96 -10.04
CA GLY A 384 11.33 -2.42 -9.91
C GLY A 384 12.37 -2.83 -8.88
N ALA A 385 13.36 -1.96 -8.60
CA ALA A 385 14.35 -2.17 -7.53
C ALA A 385 13.72 -2.24 -6.13
N CYS A 386 12.62 -1.52 -5.86
CA CYS A 386 11.89 -1.64 -4.60
C CYS A 386 11.20 -3.01 -4.46
N ILE A 387 10.71 -3.59 -5.57
CA ILE A 387 10.14 -4.95 -5.59
C ILE A 387 11.22 -5.98 -5.23
N ILE A 388 12.42 -5.86 -5.80
CA ILE A 388 13.55 -6.73 -5.48
C ILE A 388 14.00 -6.60 -4.01
N ALA A 389 13.91 -5.40 -3.43
CA ALA A 389 14.34 -5.14 -2.06
C ALA A 389 13.33 -5.55 -0.97
N LEU A 390 12.03 -5.33 -1.21
CA LEU A 390 10.97 -5.45 -0.18
C LEU A 390 9.80 -6.38 -0.56
N GLY A 391 9.86 -6.97 -1.76
CA GLY A 391 8.82 -7.85 -2.30
C GLY A 391 7.47 -7.16 -2.44
N HIS A 392 6.40 -7.92 -2.21
CA HIS A 392 5.01 -7.45 -2.31
C HIS A 392 4.38 -7.11 -0.95
N HIS A 393 5.21 -6.95 0.09
CA HIS A 393 4.76 -6.84 1.49
C HIS A 393 4.89 -5.43 2.03
N ASN A 394 6.08 -4.83 1.94
CA ASN A 394 6.35 -3.48 2.45
C ASN A 394 6.52 -2.49 1.30
N SER A 395 5.88 -1.33 1.40
CA SER A 395 6.21 -0.19 0.54
C SER A 395 7.56 0.40 0.97
N GLY A 396 8.40 0.87 0.05
CA GLY A 396 9.65 1.53 0.40
C GLY A 396 9.39 2.96 0.87
N LEU A 397 9.79 3.30 2.10
CA LEU A 397 9.69 4.64 2.65
C LEU A 397 11.06 5.32 2.64
N PHE A 398 11.15 6.50 2.06
CA PHE A 398 12.38 7.29 1.96
C PHE A 398 12.11 8.70 2.48
N SER A 399 12.98 9.23 3.34
CA SER A 399 12.83 10.59 3.88
C SER A 399 14.12 11.07 4.53
N THR A 400 14.38 12.37 4.37
CA THR A 400 15.40 13.14 5.09
C THR A 400 14.88 13.75 6.41
N ASP A 401 13.63 13.51 6.76
CA ASP A 401 12.97 13.98 8.00
C ASP A 401 12.58 12.76 8.84
N ASP A 402 13.31 12.55 9.95
CA ASP A 402 13.12 11.38 10.81
C ASP A 402 11.71 11.32 11.41
N ALA A 403 11.18 12.47 11.86
CA ALA A 403 9.88 12.53 12.52
C ALA A 403 8.73 12.20 11.54
N LEU A 404 8.79 12.72 10.31
CA LEU A 404 7.82 12.37 9.27
C LEU A 404 7.93 10.89 8.87
N ALA A 405 9.14 10.33 8.81
CA ALA A 405 9.33 8.92 8.51
C ALA A 405 8.70 8.02 9.60
N ASP A 406 8.96 8.32 10.87
CA ASP A 406 8.45 7.54 12.00
C ASP A 406 6.92 7.62 12.10
N GLU A 407 6.33 8.79 11.83
CA GLU A 407 4.87 8.95 11.72
C GLU A 407 4.26 8.04 10.65
N LEU A 408 4.91 7.89 9.49
CA LEU A 408 4.44 7.03 8.39
C LEU A 408 4.64 5.54 8.69
N VAL A 409 5.74 5.15 9.35
CA VAL A 409 5.95 3.77 9.82
C VAL A 409 4.90 3.39 10.87
N ALA A 410 4.63 4.26 11.84
CA ALA A 410 3.59 4.04 12.84
C ALA A 410 2.19 3.93 12.20
N ALA A 411 1.86 4.82 11.27
CA ALA A 411 0.61 4.75 10.52
C ALA A 411 0.47 3.45 9.72
N GLY A 412 1.52 3.00 9.02
CA GLY A 412 1.49 1.74 8.27
C GLY A 412 1.29 0.51 9.16
N ARG A 413 1.93 0.48 10.34
CA ARG A 413 1.74 -0.57 11.36
C ARG A 413 0.32 -0.58 11.95
N ARG A 414 -0.29 0.59 12.18
CA ARG A 414 -1.71 0.72 12.61
C ARG A 414 -2.69 0.25 11.55
N ALA A 415 -2.48 0.67 10.30
CA ALA A 415 -3.36 0.39 9.18
C ALA A 415 -3.23 -1.03 8.61
N VAL A 416 -2.26 -1.83 9.09
CA VAL A 416 -1.88 -3.13 8.52
C VAL A 416 -1.47 -3.00 7.03
N ASP A 417 -0.87 -1.85 6.72
CA ASP A 417 -0.38 -1.46 5.40
C ASP A 417 1.08 -1.00 5.58
N PRO A 418 2.02 -1.93 5.80
CA PRO A 418 3.34 -1.57 6.30
C PRO A 418 4.22 -0.98 5.20
N CYS A 419 5.08 -0.06 5.62
CA CYS A 419 6.22 0.43 4.86
C CYS A 419 7.52 0.13 5.63
N TRP A 420 8.65 0.16 4.93
CA TRP A 420 9.98 -0.02 5.52
C TRP A 420 10.87 1.16 5.16
N ARG A 421 11.53 1.76 6.16
CA ARG A 421 12.40 2.91 5.95
C ARG A 421 13.71 2.49 5.28
N MET A 422 14.07 3.21 4.23
CA MET A 422 15.25 3.04 3.41
C MET A 422 16.12 4.32 3.45
N PRO A 423 17.44 4.22 3.29
CA PRO A 423 18.34 5.37 3.42
C PRO A 423 18.17 6.39 2.29
N VAL A 424 18.51 7.65 2.58
CA VAL A 424 18.69 8.75 1.62
C VAL A 424 19.93 9.52 2.04
N GLU A 425 21.09 9.15 1.47
CA GLU A 425 22.41 9.60 1.94
C GLU A 425 23.29 10.10 0.78
N ASP A 426 24.25 10.97 1.08
CA ASP A 426 25.11 11.63 0.09
C ASP A 426 25.93 10.64 -0.77
N ALA A 427 26.31 9.48 -0.22
CA ALA A 427 27.01 8.43 -0.97
C ALA A 427 26.19 7.89 -2.17
N TYR A 428 24.86 7.98 -2.11
CA TYR A 428 23.98 7.63 -3.23
C TYR A 428 23.71 8.82 -4.17
N GLN A 429 23.79 10.06 -3.66
CA GLN A 429 23.68 11.28 -4.46
C GLN A 429 24.81 11.39 -5.51
N GLU A 430 26.01 10.90 -5.18
CA GLU A 430 27.16 10.84 -6.07
C GLU A 430 26.90 10.03 -7.36
N GLN A 431 26.03 9.02 -7.30
CA GLN A 431 25.68 8.17 -8.45
C GLN A 431 24.85 8.93 -9.50
N LEU A 432 24.23 10.06 -9.12
CA LEU A 432 23.39 10.90 -9.97
C LEU A 432 24.17 12.05 -10.64
N LYS A 433 25.50 12.02 -10.63
CA LYS A 433 26.33 13.03 -11.31
C LYS A 433 26.22 12.89 -12.83
N SER A 434 26.02 14.02 -13.50
CA SER A 434 26.13 14.16 -14.96
C SER A 434 27.34 15.02 -15.30
N ASN A 435 27.92 14.80 -16.48
CA ASN A 435 28.98 15.67 -17.03
C ASN A 435 28.41 16.87 -17.81
N PHE A 436 27.09 16.91 -18.05
CA PHE A 436 26.42 17.84 -18.96
C PHE A 436 25.26 18.61 -18.31
N ALA A 437 24.72 18.11 -17.20
CA ALA A 437 23.59 18.67 -16.46
C ALA A 437 23.85 18.66 -14.94
N ASP A 438 22.99 19.32 -14.16
CA ASP A 438 23.10 19.35 -12.68
C ASP A 438 22.87 17.97 -12.03
N ILE A 439 22.16 17.07 -12.72
CA ILE A 439 21.83 15.72 -12.26
C ILE A 439 21.50 14.79 -13.45
N ALA A 440 21.85 13.51 -13.35
CA ALA A 440 21.35 12.45 -14.23
C ALA A 440 20.06 11.83 -13.66
N ASN A 441 19.11 11.42 -14.49
CA ASN A 441 17.85 10.86 -13.98
C ASN A 441 17.97 9.44 -13.37
N ILE A 442 19.10 8.74 -13.56
CA ILE A 442 19.37 7.41 -12.98
C ILE A 442 20.77 7.35 -12.36
N GLY A 443 20.93 6.51 -11.33
CA GLY A 443 22.22 6.20 -10.70
C GLY A 443 22.83 4.86 -11.12
N GLY A 444 22.25 4.20 -12.13
CA GLY A 444 22.57 2.81 -12.49
C GLY A 444 21.71 1.77 -11.76
N ARG A 445 22.14 0.50 -11.80
CA ARG A 445 21.41 -0.64 -11.21
C ARG A 445 21.55 -0.78 -9.68
N PRO A 446 22.74 -0.59 -9.06
CA PRO A 446 22.88 -0.68 -7.61
C PRO A 446 21.99 0.34 -6.90
N ALA A 447 21.30 -0.07 -5.84
CA ALA A 447 20.45 0.79 -5.02
C ALA A 447 19.45 1.66 -5.82
N GLY A 448 18.89 1.13 -6.93
CA GLY A 448 18.05 1.89 -7.87
C GLY A 448 16.83 2.59 -7.26
N SER A 449 16.27 2.07 -6.16
CA SER A 449 15.19 2.70 -5.38
C SER A 449 15.70 3.87 -4.53
N VAL A 450 16.82 3.69 -3.83
CA VAL A 450 17.49 4.76 -3.07
C VAL A 450 17.92 5.91 -3.99
N THR A 451 18.51 5.61 -5.15
CA THR A 451 18.91 6.67 -6.10
C THR A 451 17.72 7.38 -6.75
N ALA A 452 16.57 6.72 -6.86
CA ALA A 452 15.31 7.38 -7.25
C ALA A 452 14.84 8.38 -6.18
N ALA A 453 14.85 7.98 -4.91
CA ALA A 453 14.52 8.87 -3.80
C ALA A 453 15.53 10.03 -3.66
N CYS A 454 16.83 9.77 -3.88
CA CYS A 454 17.87 10.80 -3.90
C CYS A 454 17.69 11.80 -5.05
N PHE A 455 17.16 11.37 -6.19
CA PHE A 455 16.77 12.29 -7.28
C PHE A 455 15.61 13.18 -6.82
N LEU A 456 14.55 12.59 -6.23
CA LEU A 456 13.38 13.35 -5.77
C LEU A 456 13.71 14.36 -4.66
N SER A 457 14.57 13.99 -3.70
CA SER A 457 14.92 14.87 -2.58
C SER A 457 15.60 16.18 -3.02
N ARG A 458 16.25 16.22 -4.20
CA ARG A 458 16.81 17.44 -4.80
C ARG A 458 15.76 18.49 -5.17
N PHE A 459 14.48 18.12 -5.18
CA PHE A 459 13.33 18.98 -5.50
C PHE A 459 12.36 19.17 -4.31
N ALA A 460 12.74 18.66 -3.14
CA ALA A 460 11.89 18.62 -1.94
C ALA A 460 12.52 19.30 -0.70
N GLY A 461 13.62 20.04 -0.88
CA GLY A 461 14.39 20.64 0.23
C GLY A 461 13.73 21.83 0.95
N ALA A 462 12.56 22.29 0.52
CA ALA A 462 11.86 23.46 1.07
C ALA A 462 10.84 23.13 2.18
N TYR A 463 10.62 21.86 2.49
CA TYR A 463 9.59 21.37 3.41
C TYR A 463 9.92 19.97 3.96
N PRO A 464 9.30 19.51 5.06
CA PRO A 464 9.33 18.11 5.48
C PRO A 464 8.79 17.20 4.37
N TRP A 465 9.58 16.23 3.92
CA TRP A 465 9.27 15.40 2.76
C TRP A 465 9.48 13.91 3.03
N ALA A 466 8.57 13.09 2.51
CA ALA A 466 8.75 11.65 2.41
C ALA A 466 8.25 11.12 1.06
N HIS A 467 8.87 10.04 0.59
CA HIS A 467 8.49 9.31 -0.62
C HIS A 467 8.12 7.86 -0.27
N LEU A 468 7.01 7.39 -0.82
CA LEU A 468 6.55 6.01 -0.78
C LEU A 468 6.67 5.36 -2.17
N ASP A 469 7.66 4.48 -2.34
CA ASP A 469 7.72 3.58 -3.49
C ASP A 469 6.79 2.39 -3.26
N ILE A 470 5.71 2.34 -4.03
CA ILE A 470 4.63 1.36 -3.93
C ILE A 470 4.66 0.36 -5.08
N ALA A 471 5.74 0.31 -5.87
CA ALA A 471 5.87 -0.61 -7.01
C ALA A 471 5.67 -2.09 -6.63
N GLY A 472 6.03 -2.50 -5.41
CA GLY A 472 5.79 -3.85 -4.91
C GLY A 472 4.36 -4.09 -4.41
N THR A 473 3.67 -3.06 -3.93
CA THR A 473 2.48 -3.20 -3.08
C THR A 473 1.18 -2.74 -3.71
N ALA A 474 1.25 -1.97 -4.80
CA ALA A 474 0.09 -1.34 -5.46
C ALA A 474 -0.82 -2.31 -6.24
N TRP A 475 -0.28 -3.41 -6.78
CA TRP A 475 -1.07 -4.44 -7.48
C TRP A 475 -0.57 -5.85 -7.16
N LYS A 476 -1.33 -6.85 -7.59
CA LYS A 476 -0.93 -8.26 -7.68
C LYS A 476 -0.92 -8.67 -9.15
N SER A 477 -0.03 -9.59 -9.51
CA SER A 477 0.06 -10.22 -10.84
C SER A 477 -0.57 -11.62 -10.84
N GLY A 478 -0.56 -12.31 -11.98
CA GLY A 478 -0.96 -13.71 -12.10
C GLY A 478 -2.47 -13.96 -11.90
N ALA A 479 -2.85 -15.09 -11.29
CA ALA A 479 -4.25 -15.50 -11.14
C ALA A 479 -5.10 -14.54 -10.28
N ALA A 480 -4.47 -13.76 -9.41
CA ALA A 480 -5.11 -12.74 -8.57
C ALA A 480 -4.89 -11.32 -9.11
N LYS A 481 -4.66 -11.16 -10.43
CA LYS A 481 -4.28 -9.88 -11.04
C LYS A 481 -5.29 -8.78 -10.73
N GLY A 482 -4.81 -7.69 -10.13
CA GLY A 482 -5.64 -6.57 -9.70
C GLY A 482 -4.91 -5.60 -8.77
N ALA A 483 -5.34 -4.34 -8.79
CA ALA A 483 -4.88 -3.34 -7.84
C ALA A 483 -5.28 -3.70 -6.39
N THR A 484 -4.41 -3.39 -5.43
CA THR A 484 -4.65 -3.64 -3.99
C THR A 484 -5.39 -2.51 -3.30
N GLY A 485 -5.28 -1.29 -3.81
CA GLY A 485 -5.74 -0.06 -3.15
C GLY A 485 -4.76 0.50 -2.11
N ARG A 486 -3.56 -0.08 -1.98
CA ARG A 486 -2.48 0.47 -1.14
C ARG A 486 -1.85 1.70 -1.82
N PRO A 487 -1.34 2.70 -1.07
CA PRO A 487 -1.26 2.77 0.39
C PRO A 487 -2.37 3.66 1.02
N VAL A 488 -3.61 3.60 0.51
CA VAL A 488 -4.73 4.40 1.06
C VAL A 488 -4.93 4.18 2.57
N PRO A 489 -4.87 2.94 3.12
CA PRO A 489 -4.92 2.73 4.57
C PRO A 489 -3.82 3.47 5.33
N LEU A 490 -2.54 3.32 4.94
CA LEU A 490 -1.40 4.01 5.58
C LEU A 490 -1.60 5.53 5.57
N LEU A 491 -1.87 6.11 4.40
CA LEU A 491 -1.99 7.57 4.25
C LEU A 491 -3.18 8.12 5.03
N THR A 492 -4.30 7.40 5.06
CA THR A 492 -5.49 7.84 5.80
C THR A 492 -5.26 7.78 7.31
N GLU A 493 -4.63 6.73 7.82
CA GLU A 493 -4.28 6.59 9.23
C GLU A 493 -3.24 7.63 9.70
N PHE A 494 -2.27 7.99 8.84
CA PHE A 494 -1.35 9.09 9.05
C PHE A 494 -2.08 10.44 9.23
N LEU A 495 -3.09 10.72 8.39
CA LEU A 495 -3.89 11.94 8.48
C LEU A 495 -4.85 11.93 9.69
N ILE A 496 -5.43 10.79 10.05
CA ILE A 496 -6.20 10.61 11.30
C ILE A 496 -5.31 10.90 12.51
N SER A 497 -4.09 10.34 12.55
CA SER A 497 -3.11 10.56 13.61
C SER A 497 -2.67 12.02 13.74
N ARG A 498 -2.59 12.77 12.63
CA ARG A 498 -2.36 14.22 12.64
C ARG A 498 -3.58 15.01 13.12
N ALA A 499 -4.79 14.61 12.74
CA ALA A 499 -6.03 15.22 13.21
C ALA A 499 -6.17 15.13 14.74
N GLN A 500 -5.94 13.95 15.31
CA GLN A 500 -6.11 13.66 16.74
C GLN A 500 -5.13 14.46 17.61
N ARG A 501 -3.84 14.50 17.24
CA ARG A 501 -2.81 15.31 17.93
C ARG A 501 -3.19 16.79 17.97
N LYS A 502 -3.74 17.33 16.88
CA LYS A 502 -4.20 18.73 16.81
C LYS A 502 -5.39 19.01 17.74
N THR A 503 -6.32 18.06 17.90
CA THR A 503 -7.48 18.21 18.80
C THR A 503 -7.15 18.06 20.29
N GLY A 504 -5.87 17.91 20.66
CA GLY A 504 -5.45 17.81 22.06
C GLY A 504 -5.64 16.42 22.68
N ALA A 505 -5.79 15.36 21.87
CA ALA A 505 -5.62 14.00 22.35
C ALA A 505 -4.21 13.86 22.95
N THR A 506 -4.09 13.27 24.15
CA THR A 506 -2.80 13.20 24.83
C THR A 506 -1.84 12.30 24.04
N GLN A 507 -0.52 12.46 24.25
CA GLN A 507 0.45 11.55 23.63
C GLN A 507 0.18 10.08 24.04
N ALA A 508 -0.35 9.84 25.25
CA ALA A 508 -0.80 8.51 25.69
C ALA A 508 -2.04 8.02 24.91
N ASP A 509 -3.02 8.87 24.59
CA ASP A 509 -4.15 8.49 23.71
C ASP A 509 -3.63 8.20 22.29
N VAL A 510 -2.66 8.97 21.82
CA VAL A 510 -2.02 8.81 20.52
C VAL A 510 -1.15 7.56 20.46
N ASP A 511 -0.55 7.11 21.57
CA ASP A 511 0.30 5.91 21.69
C ASP A 511 -0.47 4.64 22.08
N LEU A 512 -1.64 4.78 22.69
CA LEU A 512 -2.64 3.70 22.80
C LEU A 512 -3.32 3.47 21.44
N ALA A 513 -3.67 4.54 20.71
CA ALA A 513 -4.00 4.44 19.28
C ALA A 513 -2.79 3.96 18.45
N SER A 514 -1.57 4.38 18.86
CA SER A 514 -0.23 3.86 18.55
C SER A 514 -0.17 2.42 18.06
N GLY A 515 -0.37 1.53 19.04
CA GLY A 515 0.32 0.25 19.03
C GLY A 515 1.86 0.41 19.10
N ALA A 516 2.37 1.57 19.51
CA ALA A 516 3.78 1.73 19.85
C ALA A 516 4.05 1.05 21.19
N VAL A 517 4.34 -0.25 21.12
CA VAL A 517 5.26 -0.84 22.10
C VAL A 517 6.58 -0.12 21.92
N ALA A 518 7.15 0.40 23.02
CA ALA A 518 8.46 1.04 23.00
C ALA A 518 9.46 0.10 22.32
N VAL A 519 10.15 0.59 21.29
CA VAL A 519 11.27 -0.12 20.69
C VAL A 519 12.37 -0.11 21.75
N LEU A 520 12.54 -1.23 22.44
CA LEU A 520 13.71 -1.46 23.28
C LEU A 520 14.92 -1.47 22.34
N ASP A 521 15.80 -0.50 22.55
CA ASP A 521 17.10 -0.45 21.90
C ASP A 521 17.87 -1.74 22.22
N PRO A 522 18.37 -2.51 21.23
CA PRO A 522 19.15 -3.71 21.48
C PRO A 522 20.50 -3.47 22.20
N ALA A 523 20.87 -2.22 22.48
CA ALA A 523 22.18 -1.84 23.01
C ALA A 523 22.45 -2.18 24.49
N ASP A 524 21.43 -2.31 25.36
CA ASP A 524 21.62 -2.57 26.80
C ASP A 524 21.51 -4.07 27.16
N GLY A 525 22.45 -4.85 26.63
CA GLY A 525 22.46 -6.32 26.68
C GLY A 525 23.68 -6.98 27.31
N GLN A 526 24.33 -6.38 28.33
CA GLN A 526 25.42 -7.03 29.08
C GLN A 526 25.30 -6.92 30.60
N ALA A 527 24.44 -7.76 31.19
CA ALA A 527 24.51 -8.08 32.61
C ALA A 527 25.48 -9.26 32.82
N ALA A 528 26.75 -8.97 33.14
CA ALA A 528 27.72 -9.99 33.51
C ALA A 528 27.39 -10.59 34.88
N VAL A 529 27.06 -11.89 34.91
CA VAL A 529 26.85 -12.63 36.17
C VAL A 529 28.20 -12.98 36.80
N LEU A 530 28.45 -12.50 38.02
CA LEU A 530 29.50 -13.00 38.90
C LEU A 530 28.91 -13.37 40.28
N PRO A 531 29.40 -14.43 40.93
CA PRO A 531 28.72 -15.05 42.08
C PRO A 531 28.92 -14.32 43.41
N ALA A 532 28.03 -14.61 44.36
CA ALA A 532 27.93 -13.94 45.65
C ALA A 532 29.19 -14.05 46.54
N GLY A 533 29.66 -12.90 47.02
CA GLY A 533 30.61 -12.76 48.12
C GLY A 533 29.92 -12.30 49.41
N LYS A 534 30.35 -12.83 50.55
CA LYS A 534 29.78 -12.53 51.87
C LYS A 534 29.94 -11.05 52.24
N GLY A 535 28.93 -10.45 52.86
CA GLY A 535 28.99 -9.07 53.33
C GLY A 535 29.63 -8.92 54.69
N GLU A 536 30.18 -7.74 54.97
CA GLU A 536 30.29 -7.20 56.33
C GLU A 536 30.28 -5.67 56.34
N ARG A 537 30.33 -5.06 57.53
CA ARG A 537 29.78 -3.73 57.83
C ARG A 537 30.75 -2.55 57.68
N ALA A 538 30.12 -1.37 57.64
CA ALA A 538 30.58 -0.05 58.14
C ALA A 538 31.58 0.75 57.28
N GLY A 539 31.46 2.08 57.36
CA GLY A 539 32.43 3.02 56.79
C GLY A 539 31.81 4.33 56.30
N LYS A 540 31.74 5.33 57.19
CA LYS A 540 31.38 6.72 56.85
C LYS A 540 32.47 7.40 56.00
N ASN A 541 32.06 8.51 55.38
CA ASN A 541 32.84 9.72 55.08
C ASN A 541 33.67 9.84 53.79
N ASP A 542 33.13 10.70 52.92
CA ASP A 542 33.66 12.06 52.65
C ASP A 542 34.86 12.25 51.69
N LYS A 543 34.59 13.07 50.67
CA LYS A 543 35.50 14.03 50.02
C LYS A 543 36.74 13.56 49.22
N ASN A 544 36.56 13.67 47.89
CA ASN A 544 37.02 14.84 47.12
C ASN A 544 38.27 14.72 46.23
N ASP A 545 38.14 15.36 45.06
CA ASP A 545 39.13 16.00 44.20
C ASP A 545 40.27 15.21 43.51
N ARG A 546 40.17 15.30 42.16
CA ARG A 546 41.22 15.77 41.22
C ARG A 546 42.35 14.83 40.74
N ASN A 547 42.21 14.51 39.45
CA ASN A 547 43.07 15.03 38.36
C ASN A 547 44.53 14.57 38.32
N GLY A 548 44.91 13.77 37.31
CA GLY A 548 46.29 13.32 37.12
C GLY A 548 46.56 12.64 35.78
N LYS A 549 46.69 13.46 34.73
CA LYS A 549 47.12 13.11 33.36
C LYS A 549 48.26 12.08 33.24
N SER A 550 48.38 11.53 32.02
CA SER A 550 49.62 11.08 31.36
C SER A 550 50.05 9.62 31.68
N LYS A 551 50.72 8.87 30.79
CA LYS A 551 51.10 9.12 29.37
C LYS A 551 51.62 7.82 28.71
N ASP A 552 51.67 7.84 27.38
CA ASP A 552 52.70 7.22 26.52
C ASP A 552 52.86 5.69 26.36
N LYS A 553 53.06 5.34 25.08
CA LYS A 553 53.80 4.20 24.48
C LYS A 553 53.16 2.80 24.55
N ALA A 554 52.83 2.13 23.44
CA ALA A 554 53.53 1.84 22.17
C ALA A 554 54.50 0.65 22.23
N GLY A 555 54.24 -0.35 21.38
CA GLY A 555 55.05 -1.55 21.16
C GLY A 555 54.14 -2.67 20.63
N LYS A 556 53.98 -2.84 19.31
CA LYS A 556 54.84 -3.56 18.34
C LYS A 556 54.74 -5.09 18.39
N GLY A 557 54.23 -5.64 17.29
CA GLY A 557 54.62 -6.94 16.72
C GLY A 557 53.88 -8.18 17.21
N THR A 558 53.88 -9.30 16.48
CA THR A 558 54.14 -9.55 15.04
C THR A 558 53.86 -11.03 14.74
N LYS A 559 53.42 -11.37 13.51
CA LYS A 559 53.41 -12.72 12.90
C LYS A 559 52.47 -13.76 13.55
N ALA A 560 52.10 -14.88 12.90
CA ALA A 560 51.79 -15.26 11.51
C ALA A 560 51.74 -16.80 11.44
N ASP A 561 51.06 -17.32 10.41
CA ASP A 561 51.20 -18.66 9.80
C ASP A 561 50.60 -19.92 10.47
N LYS A 562 49.65 -20.53 9.72
CA LYS A 562 49.60 -21.94 9.25
C LYS A 562 49.40 -23.09 10.26
N ALA A 563 48.88 -24.27 9.88
CA ALA A 563 48.05 -24.73 8.74
C ALA A 563 47.64 -26.22 8.98
N GLU A 564 46.79 -26.76 8.09
CA GLU A 564 46.55 -28.20 7.85
C GLU A 564 45.91 -29.08 8.97
N ARG A 565 45.31 -30.26 8.72
CA ARG A 565 44.54 -30.83 7.57
C ARG A 565 44.04 -32.25 7.93
N ALA A 566 42.89 -32.66 7.35
CA ALA A 566 42.36 -34.04 7.26
C ALA A 566 42.01 -34.79 8.60
N GLY A 567 41.05 -35.73 8.62
CA GLY A 567 40.03 -36.08 7.62
C GLY A 567 39.40 -37.49 7.80
N LYS A 568 38.40 -37.78 6.96
CA LYS A 568 37.91 -39.11 6.49
C LYS A 568 36.99 -40.02 7.37
N THR A 569 35.77 -40.22 6.83
CA THR A 569 35.03 -41.51 6.59
C THR A 569 34.54 -42.37 7.79
N ALA A 570 33.49 -43.20 7.73
CA ALA A 570 32.26 -43.38 6.89
C ALA A 570 31.35 -44.45 7.61
N LYS A 571 30.24 -45.06 7.12
CA LYS A 571 29.52 -45.15 5.82
C LYS A 571 28.08 -45.68 6.05
N ALA A 572 27.19 -45.50 5.06
CA ALA A 572 25.91 -46.22 4.80
C ALA A 572 24.70 -45.92 5.73
N GLY A 573 23.45 -45.94 5.25
CA GLY A 573 22.96 -46.03 3.86
C GLY A 573 21.60 -46.76 3.72
N ALA A 574 20.62 -46.16 3.03
CA ALA A 574 19.43 -46.81 2.47
C ALA A 574 18.77 -45.90 1.43
N ASP A 575 18.45 -46.44 0.25
CA ASP A 575 17.90 -45.72 -0.90
C ASP A 575 16.36 -45.73 -0.95
N VAL A 576 15.75 -44.64 -1.43
CA VAL A 576 14.61 -44.66 -2.38
C VAL A 576 14.79 -43.49 -3.36
N ALA A 577 14.47 -43.70 -4.64
CA ALA A 577 14.86 -42.83 -5.74
C ALA A 577 13.68 -42.13 -6.46
N VAL A 578 14.07 -41.30 -7.44
CA VAL A 578 13.28 -40.69 -8.54
C VAL A 578 12.59 -39.35 -8.24
N GLY A 579 13.14 -38.28 -8.83
CA GLY A 579 12.59 -36.91 -8.75
C GLY A 579 13.54 -35.78 -9.22
N GLU A 580 14.35 -36.02 -10.26
CA GLU A 580 15.11 -34.98 -11.00
C GLU A 580 14.15 -33.93 -11.60
N THR A 581 14.47 -32.66 -11.91
CA THR A 581 15.67 -31.78 -12.01
C THR A 581 15.12 -30.32 -12.13
N ALA A 582 15.84 -29.20 -12.15
CA ALA A 582 17.16 -28.79 -11.64
C ALA A 582 17.19 -27.24 -11.63
N GLU A 583 18.03 -26.68 -10.79
CA GLU A 583 18.38 -25.25 -10.77
C GLU A 583 19.41 -24.94 -11.87
N ALA A 584 19.28 -23.84 -12.62
CA ALA A 584 20.33 -23.37 -13.54
C ALA A 584 20.25 -21.85 -13.81
N ALA A 585 21.33 -21.16 -13.46
CA ALA A 585 21.60 -19.79 -13.90
C ALA A 585 22.45 -19.80 -15.18
N ALA A 586 22.30 -18.78 -16.06
CA ALA A 586 23.36 -18.36 -16.98
C ALA A 586 23.09 -16.97 -17.59
N ALA A 587 24.18 -16.26 -17.92
CA ALA A 587 24.17 -15.03 -18.70
C ALA A 587 24.95 -15.21 -20.02
N SER A 588 24.53 -14.53 -21.10
CA SER A 588 25.31 -14.18 -22.30
C SER A 588 24.43 -13.20 -23.11
N ASN A 589 24.83 -12.03 -23.63
CA ASN A 589 26.06 -11.53 -24.26
C ASN A 589 26.24 -11.94 -25.75
N ALA A 590 26.08 -10.91 -26.62
CA ALA A 590 26.70 -10.64 -27.93
C ALA A 590 26.44 -11.46 -29.22
N GLN A 591 25.89 -10.71 -30.21
CA GLN A 591 26.25 -10.61 -31.65
C GLN A 591 25.61 -11.52 -32.74
N PRO A 592 25.55 -11.04 -34.02
CA PRO A 592 24.45 -11.35 -34.94
C PRO A 592 24.82 -12.26 -36.14
N ALA A 593 23.79 -12.78 -36.82
CA ALA A 593 23.91 -13.45 -38.12
C ALA A 593 23.06 -12.77 -39.20
N ALA A 594 23.53 -12.78 -40.45
CA ALA A 594 22.93 -12.08 -41.58
C ALA A 594 22.32 -13.04 -42.63
N LEU A 595 21.34 -12.51 -43.37
CA LEU A 595 20.96 -12.81 -44.76
C LEU A 595 21.13 -14.24 -45.33
N ALA A 596 20.00 -14.84 -45.73
CA ALA A 596 19.92 -15.67 -46.94
C ALA A 596 18.52 -15.58 -47.58
N GLU A 597 18.46 -15.33 -48.88
CA GLU A 597 17.23 -15.37 -49.69
C GLU A 597 16.94 -16.81 -50.18
N SER A 598 15.69 -17.16 -50.49
CA SER A 598 15.31 -17.51 -51.89
C SER A 598 13.87 -18.01 -52.11
N LYS A 599 13.25 -17.45 -53.17
CA LYS A 599 12.37 -18.06 -54.20
C LYS A 599 11.00 -18.67 -53.83
N ALA A 600 9.96 -18.02 -54.39
CA ALA A 600 8.65 -18.60 -54.74
C ALA A 600 8.67 -19.30 -56.12
N PRO A 601 7.62 -20.08 -56.46
CA PRO A 601 6.58 -19.63 -57.41
C PRO A 601 5.15 -20.05 -56.98
N GLY A 602 4.02 -19.63 -57.57
CA GLY A 602 3.72 -18.73 -58.71
C GLY A 602 2.63 -19.28 -59.65
N LYS A 603 1.40 -18.69 -59.65
CA LYS A 603 0.28 -18.74 -60.67
C LYS A 603 -0.98 -18.05 -60.07
N ALA A 604 -1.41 -16.86 -60.52
CA ALA A 604 -2.27 -16.52 -61.68
C ALA A 604 -3.77 -16.94 -61.50
N ALA A 605 -4.75 -16.05 -61.20
CA ALA A 605 -5.36 -14.92 -61.96
C ALA A 605 -6.61 -15.34 -62.80
N PRO A 606 -7.53 -14.44 -63.26
CA PRO A 606 -7.64 -12.96 -63.19
C PRO A 606 -8.83 -12.50 -62.26
N GLY A 607 -9.58 -11.37 -62.37
CA GLY A 607 -9.67 -10.23 -63.33
C GLY A 607 -10.82 -9.20 -63.03
N VAL A 608 -11.07 -8.25 -63.95
CA VAL A 608 -12.27 -7.35 -64.11
C VAL A 608 -12.57 -6.35 -62.96
N SER A 609 -11.98 -5.14 -62.90
CA SER A 609 -12.36 -3.84 -63.55
C SER A 609 -13.72 -3.22 -63.09
N ALA A 610 -13.76 -2.17 -62.25
CA ALA A 610 -13.52 -0.72 -62.52
C ALA A 610 -14.75 0.08 -63.03
N GLY A 611 -15.18 1.16 -62.34
CA GLY A 611 -16.34 1.99 -62.73
C GLY A 611 -16.59 3.28 -61.90
N ARG A 612 -17.13 4.32 -62.55
CA ARG A 612 -17.12 5.76 -62.15
C ARG A 612 -18.44 6.46 -62.59
N VAL A 613 -18.95 7.57 -62.00
CA VAL A 613 -18.62 8.38 -60.80
C VAL A 613 -19.83 9.28 -60.40
N VAL A 614 -19.88 9.82 -59.16
CA VAL A 614 -20.73 10.99 -58.71
C VAL A 614 -22.27 10.81 -58.59
N GLY A 615 -22.87 11.45 -57.55
CA GLY A 615 -24.29 11.88 -57.60
C GLY A 615 -25.12 11.98 -56.30
N THR A 616 -24.84 12.94 -55.40
CA THR A 616 -25.84 13.50 -54.44
C THR A 616 -26.61 14.67 -55.11
N PRO A 617 -27.81 15.16 -54.66
CA PRO A 617 -28.14 15.46 -53.25
C PRO A 617 -29.63 15.36 -52.78
N ALA A 618 -29.85 15.77 -51.52
CA ALA A 618 -31.11 16.21 -50.87
C ALA A 618 -32.19 15.15 -50.53
N GLY A 619 -32.90 15.26 -49.39
CA GLY A 619 -32.79 16.23 -48.30
C GLY A 619 -33.73 15.98 -47.10
N ARG A 620 -33.60 16.84 -46.07
CA ARG A 620 -34.47 17.09 -44.88
C ARG A 620 -35.79 16.27 -44.78
N ALA A 621 -36.19 15.76 -43.61
CA ALA A 621 -36.62 16.63 -42.49
C ALA A 621 -36.94 15.92 -41.16
N LYS A 622 -36.72 16.65 -40.05
CA LYS A 622 -37.46 16.65 -38.77
C LYS A 622 -37.69 15.33 -37.99
N ARG A 623 -37.24 15.35 -36.73
CA ARG A 623 -38.12 15.15 -35.56
C ARG A 623 -37.74 16.10 -34.44
N LYS A 624 -38.74 16.44 -33.61
CA LYS A 624 -38.57 17.08 -32.30
C LYS A 624 -38.19 16.01 -31.27
#